data_AF-A0A4Q1CVP3-F1
#
_entry.id   AF-A0A4Q1CVP3-F1
#
_cell.length_a   1.000
_cell.length_b   1.000
_cell.length_c   1.000
_cell.angle_alpha   90.00
_cell.angle_beta   90.00
_cell.angle_gamma   90.00
#
_symmetry.space_group_name_H-M   'P 1'
#
loop_
_entity.id
_entity.type
_entity.pdbx_description
1 polymer ?
#
loop_
_entity_poly.entity_id
_entity_poly.type
_entity_poly.pdbx_seq_one_letter_code
_entity_poly.pdbx_strand_id
1 'polypeptide(L)'
;MKPIGCLALALAAMLTGTAWAESDESTKRPSAEQLQRLIVDRSPQTRVERPDSERITARRIDIVDDKGVIRMTLSGQTPAPIIDGIQYKRAFNVAGMVLYDDKGSERGGFGTADIEGGMAVLALDHPAMDAIGWRVSPDGEVRFSINQAPPPIRDAALGNKLVPGVQVPTRIQMVVGADGTPAIALNDKQDRTRLRLTVTAEGHGAIEFLDAQGRVVHTLAPEAGAQ
;
A
#
# COMPACT_ATOMS: atom_id res chain seq x y z
N MET A 1 10.18 -24.11 -37.13
CA MET A 1 10.23 -25.58 -36.90
C MET A 1 11.32 -25.85 -35.86
N LYS A 2 10.90 -26.42 -34.71
CA LYS A 2 11.55 -26.97 -33.48
C LYS A 2 13.08 -26.85 -33.24
N PRO A 3 13.57 -26.87 -31.96
CA PRO A 3 12.97 -27.49 -30.76
C PRO A 3 12.81 -26.53 -29.55
N ILE A 4 11.72 -26.49 -28.78
CA ILE A 4 11.20 -27.43 -27.76
C ILE A 4 12.29 -28.11 -26.93
N GLY A 5 12.74 -27.42 -25.88
CA GLY A 5 13.49 -28.02 -24.77
C GLY A 5 12.55 -28.35 -23.62
N CYS A 6 12.24 -29.64 -23.47
CA CYS A 6 11.70 -30.23 -22.25
C CYS A 6 12.77 -30.18 -21.15
N LEU A 7 12.42 -29.73 -19.95
CA LEU A 7 13.13 -30.15 -18.75
C LEU A 7 12.17 -30.37 -17.58
N ALA A 8 11.99 -31.67 -17.31
CA ALA A 8 11.73 -32.36 -16.06
C ALA A 8 10.73 -31.77 -15.05
N LEU A 9 9.60 -32.49 -14.93
CA LEU A 9 8.86 -32.71 -13.69
C LEU A 9 9.81 -32.99 -12.51
N ALA A 10 9.62 -32.24 -11.42
CA ALA A 10 9.91 -32.72 -10.08
C ALA A 10 8.60 -32.63 -9.27
N LEU A 11 7.95 -33.79 -9.15
CA LEU A 11 6.79 -34.02 -8.29
C LEU A 11 7.32 -34.08 -6.85
N ALA A 12 7.01 -33.08 -6.02
CA ALA A 12 7.29 -33.11 -4.59
C ALA A 12 5.98 -33.07 -3.80
N ALA A 13 5.75 -34.20 -3.12
CA ALA A 13 4.76 -34.54 -2.10
C ALA A 13 3.74 -33.47 -1.68
N MET A 14 2.47 -33.82 -1.87
CA MET A 14 1.33 -33.23 -1.15
C MET A 14 1.53 -33.41 0.36
N LEU A 15 1.78 -32.32 1.07
CA LEU A 15 1.42 -32.17 2.46
C LEU A 15 0.13 -31.35 2.48
N THR A 16 -1.01 -32.04 2.47
CA THR A 16 -2.29 -31.44 2.81
C THR A 16 -2.30 -31.18 4.32
N GLY A 17 -1.59 -30.13 4.74
CA GLY A 17 -1.85 -29.49 6.01
C GLY A 17 -3.19 -28.81 5.89
N THR A 18 -4.23 -29.43 6.43
CA THR A 18 -5.45 -28.70 6.77
C THR A 18 -5.05 -27.67 7.81
N ALA A 19 -4.82 -26.44 7.37
CA ALA A 19 -4.81 -25.29 8.26
C ALA A 19 -6.26 -25.14 8.73
N TRP A 20 -6.59 -25.83 9.82
CA TRP A 20 -7.76 -25.50 10.61
C TRP A 20 -7.49 -24.09 11.12
N ALA A 21 -8.18 -23.11 10.54
CA ALA A 21 -8.37 -21.84 11.20
C ALA A 21 -9.10 -22.17 12.51
N GLU A 22 -8.35 -22.27 13.60
CA GLU A 22 -8.92 -22.18 14.93
C GLU A 22 -9.71 -20.87 14.95
N SER A 23 -11.03 -20.99 15.03
CA SER A 23 -11.87 -19.83 15.28
C SER A 23 -11.48 -19.31 16.65
N ASP A 24 -10.75 -18.21 16.68
CA ASP A 24 -10.45 -17.48 17.90
C ASP A 24 -11.78 -17.14 18.59
N GLU A 25 -12.11 -17.93 19.61
CA GLU A 25 -13.36 -17.88 20.39
C GLU A 25 -13.56 -16.51 21.07
N SER A 26 -12.54 -15.65 21.04
CA SER A 26 -12.53 -14.31 21.62
C SER A 26 -13.18 -13.21 20.74
N THR A 27 -13.46 -13.48 19.46
CA THR A 27 -14.01 -12.44 18.57
C THR A 27 -15.48 -12.18 18.87
N LYS A 28 -15.77 -11.18 19.72
CA LYS A 28 -17.14 -10.70 19.98
C LYS A 28 -17.76 -10.18 18.68
N ARG A 29 -18.74 -10.91 18.14
CA ARG A 29 -19.53 -10.48 16.97
C ARG A 29 -20.96 -10.07 17.37
N PRO A 30 -21.56 -9.09 16.69
CA PRO A 30 -22.98 -8.78 16.88
C PRO A 30 -23.88 -10.00 16.60
N SER A 31 -25.00 -10.09 17.33
CA SER A 31 -26.04 -11.09 17.09
C SER A 31 -26.72 -10.84 15.73
N ALA A 32 -27.35 -11.87 15.17
CA ALA A 32 -28.08 -11.73 13.91
C ALA A 32 -29.19 -10.67 14.01
N GLU A 33 -29.85 -10.56 15.16
CA GLU A 33 -30.85 -9.53 15.42
C GLU A 33 -30.24 -8.13 15.46
N GLN A 34 -29.07 -7.97 16.11
CA GLN A 34 -28.33 -6.71 16.08
C GLN A 34 -27.94 -6.32 14.66
N LEU A 35 -27.44 -7.27 13.86
CA LEU A 35 -27.10 -7.03 12.46
C LEU A 35 -28.33 -6.60 11.64
N GLN A 36 -29.48 -7.25 11.83
CA GLN A 36 -30.71 -6.88 11.12
C GLN A 36 -31.14 -5.44 11.39
N ARG A 37 -30.97 -4.96 12.63
CA ARG A 37 -31.29 -3.57 13.01
C ARG A 37 -30.33 -2.53 12.40
N LEU A 38 -29.13 -2.94 11.98
CA LEU A 38 -28.14 -2.06 11.35
C LEU A 38 -28.33 -1.93 9.83
N ILE A 39 -29.10 -2.83 9.20
CA ILE A 39 -29.29 -2.82 7.75
C ILE A 39 -30.30 -1.76 7.37
N VAL A 40 -29.85 -0.75 6.61
CA VAL A 40 -30.70 0.31 6.06
C VAL A 40 -31.33 -0.12 4.74
N ASP A 41 -30.54 -0.67 3.83
CA ASP A 41 -30.96 -1.15 2.51
C ASP A 41 -30.13 -2.38 2.13
N ARG A 42 -30.80 -3.43 1.63
CA ARG A 42 -30.14 -4.68 1.17
C ARG A 42 -29.71 -4.61 -0.29
N SER A 43 -30.17 -3.59 -1.03
CA SER A 43 -29.92 -3.40 -2.45
C SER A 43 -29.50 -1.95 -2.73
N PRO A 44 -28.41 -1.47 -2.09
CA PRO A 44 -28.01 -0.08 -2.21
C PRO A 44 -27.70 0.30 -3.67
N GLN A 45 -28.01 1.54 -4.03
CA GLN A 45 -27.66 2.08 -5.34
C GLN A 45 -26.14 2.25 -5.47
N THR A 46 -25.51 1.40 -6.28
CA THR A 46 -24.06 1.43 -6.57
C THR A 46 -23.75 1.97 -7.97
N ARG A 47 -24.78 2.30 -8.75
CA ARG A 47 -24.68 2.79 -10.13
C ARG A 47 -25.62 3.97 -10.33
N VAL A 48 -25.18 4.90 -11.18
CA VAL A 48 -25.99 6.04 -11.60
C VAL A 48 -26.35 5.83 -13.07
N GLU A 49 -27.63 5.62 -13.35
CA GLU A 49 -28.11 5.47 -14.73
C GLU A 49 -28.37 6.84 -15.37
N ARG A 50 -28.79 7.83 -14.57
CA ARG A 50 -29.14 9.18 -15.02
C ARG A 50 -28.70 10.20 -13.97
N PRO A 51 -28.20 11.38 -14.37
CA PRO A 51 -27.92 12.48 -13.45
C PRO A 51 -29.18 12.92 -12.68
N ASP A 52 -28.98 13.42 -11.46
CA ASP A 52 -30.01 13.99 -10.60
C ASP A 52 -29.48 15.25 -9.91
N SER A 53 -30.32 15.93 -9.12
CA SER A 53 -29.98 17.19 -8.44
C SER A 53 -29.23 17.01 -7.11
N GLU A 54 -29.14 15.79 -6.58
CA GLU A 54 -28.58 15.53 -5.24
C GLU A 54 -27.05 15.34 -5.29
N ARG A 55 -26.48 15.07 -6.47
CA ARG A 55 -25.05 14.76 -6.63
C ARG A 55 -24.47 15.22 -7.96
N ILE A 56 -23.16 15.43 -7.98
CA ILE A 56 -22.39 15.61 -9.20
C ILE A 56 -21.89 14.23 -9.66
N THR A 57 -22.34 13.80 -10.84
CA THR A 57 -21.85 12.55 -11.48
C THR A 57 -20.87 12.91 -12.59
N ALA A 58 -19.60 12.56 -12.40
CA ALA A 58 -18.54 12.81 -13.37
C ALA A 58 -17.57 11.62 -13.40
N ARG A 59 -16.97 11.37 -14.57
CA ARG A 59 -15.83 10.46 -14.68
C ARG A 59 -14.56 11.09 -14.10
N ARG A 60 -14.43 12.42 -14.26
CA ARG A 60 -13.26 13.20 -13.88
C ARG A 60 -13.66 14.64 -13.59
N ILE A 61 -13.07 15.22 -12.55
CA ILE A 61 -13.12 16.65 -12.22
C ILE A 61 -11.68 17.10 -12.05
N ASP A 62 -11.25 18.09 -12.82
CA ASP A 62 -9.93 18.71 -12.70
C ASP A 62 -10.05 20.09 -12.07
N ILE A 63 -9.19 20.39 -11.10
CA ILE A 63 -8.99 21.73 -10.57
C ILE A 63 -7.76 22.32 -11.25
N VAL A 64 -7.94 23.47 -11.90
CA VAL A 64 -6.89 24.17 -12.65
C VAL A 64 -6.53 25.49 -11.98
N ASP A 65 -5.28 25.91 -12.09
CA ASP A 65 -4.86 27.25 -11.68
C ASP A 65 -5.11 28.32 -12.77
N ASP A 66 -4.69 29.56 -12.50
CA ASP A 66 -4.86 30.72 -13.39
C ASP A 66 -4.12 30.59 -14.73
N LYS A 67 -3.13 29.69 -14.82
CA LYS A 67 -2.38 29.36 -16.04
C LYS A 67 -2.98 28.16 -16.77
N GLY A 68 -4.03 27.56 -16.24
CA GLY A 68 -4.65 26.35 -16.78
C GLY A 68 -3.90 25.06 -16.45
N VAL A 69 -2.94 25.09 -15.51
CA VAL A 69 -2.24 23.88 -15.06
C VAL A 69 -3.15 23.11 -14.10
N ILE A 70 -3.33 21.81 -14.32
CA ILE A 70 -4.09 20.95 -13.41
C ILE A 70 -3.33 20.81 -12.09
N ARG A 71 -3.99 21.14 -10.98
CA ARG A 71 -3.45 21.05 -9.61
C ARG A 71 -4.01 19.88 -8.81
N MET A 72 -5.19 19.41 -9.19
CA MET A 72 -5.82 18.23 -8.60
C MET A 72 -6.76 17.56 -9.61
N THR A 73 -6.83 16.24 -9.58
CA THR A 73 -7.81 15.45 -10.32
C THR A 73 -8.57 14.55 -9.37
N LEU A 74 -9.91 14.60 -9.38
CA LEU A 74 -10.79 13.58 -8.81
C LEU A 74 -11.34 12.72 -9.96
N SER A 75 -11.16 11.40 -9.93
CA SER A 75 -11.60 10.53 -11.03
C SER A 75 -11.91 9.10 -10.60
N GLY A 76 -12.91 8.50 -11.25
CA GLY A 76 -13.19 7.06 -11.15
C GLY A 76 -12.11 6.18 -11.80
N GLN A 77 -11.25 6.75 -12.64
CA GLN A 77 -10.02 6.12 -13.12
C GLN A 77 -8.98 7.23 -13.31
N THR A 78 -8.14 7.41 -12.30
CA THR A 78 -7.11 8.46 -12.29
C THR A 78 -6.18 8.34 -13.49
N PRO A 79 -5.72 9.48 -14.05
CA PRO A 79 -4.77 9.47 -15.16
C PRO A 79 -3.45 8.81 -14.75
N ALA A 80 -2.70 8.35 -15.77
CA ALA A 80 -1.40 7.76 -15.54
C ALA A 80 -0.39 8.83 -15.04
N PRO A 81 0.59 8.46 -14.20
CA PRO A 81 1.40 9.42 -13.46
C PRO A 81 2.28 10.30 -14.36
N ILE A 82 2.41 11.57 -14.00
CA ILE A 82 3.25 12.54 -14.71
C ILE A 82 4.46 12.88 -13.84
N ILE A 83 5.67 12.61 -14.35
CA ILE A 83 6.93 12.91 -13.67
C ILE A 83 7.80 13.74 -14.62
N ASP A 84 8.12 14.97 -14.20
CA ASP A 84 8.96 15.92 -14.96
C ASP A 84 8.46 16.14 -16.41
N GLY A 85 7.13 16.20 -16.57
CA GLY A 85 6.46 16.43 -17.86
C GLY A 85 6.31 15.20 -18.76
N ILE A 86 6.72 14.00 -18.30
CA ILE A 86 6.50 12.74 -19.01
C ILE A 86 5.41 11.95 -18.30
N GLN A 87 4.44 11.44 -19.06
CA GLN A 87 3.41 10.55 -18.54
C GLN A 87 3.85 9.08 -18.66
N TYR A 88 3.87 8.38 -17.54
CA TYR A 88 4.31 6.98 -17.45
C TYR A 88 3.13 6.03 -17.26
N LYS A 89 3.33 4.74 -17.53
CA LYS A 89 2.31 3.72 -17.25
C LYS A 89 2.16 3.52 -15.75
N ARG A 90 0.92 3.38 -15.29
CA ARG A 90 0.61 3.01 -13.91
C ARG A 90 0.68 1.48 -13.75
N ALA A 91 1.06 1.01 -12.57
CA ALA A 91 1.11 -0.43 -12.26
C ALA A 91 -0.30 -1.06 -12.16
N PHE A 92 -1.27 -0.31 -11.64
CA PHE A 92 -2.67 -0.70 -11.51
C PHE A 92 -3.55 0.56 -11.55
N ASN A 93 -4.83 0.40 -11.90
CA ASN A 93 -5.77 1.52 -11.89
C ASN A 93 -6.07 1.94 -10.45
N VAL A 94 -6.35 3.24 -10.26
CA VAL A 94 -6.80 3.80 -8.98
C VAL A 94 -7.98 4.71 -9.25
N ALA A 95 -9.07 4.54 -8.50
CA ALA A 95 -10.15 5.50 -8.40
C ALA A 95 -9.90 6.42 -7.19
N GLY A 96 -9.91 7.73 -7.38
CA GLY A 96 -9.64 8.67 -6.29
C GLY A 96 -9.12 10.04 -6.75
N MET A 97 -8.21 10.58 -5.96
CA MET A 97 -7.62 11.91 -6.07
C MET A 97 -6.13 11.83 -6.42
N VAL A 98 -5.68 12.68 -7.34
CA VAL A 98 -4.25 12.92 -7.64
C VAL A 98 -3.93 14.39 -7.44
N LEU A 99 -2.78 14.67 -6.83
CA LEU A 99 -2.25 16.01 -6.57
C LEU A 99 -1.11 16.32 -7.54
N TYR A 100 -1.01 17.56 -8.00
CA TYR A 100 0.06 17.99 -8.91
C TYR A 100 0.76 19.28 -8.44
N ASP A 101 2.04 19.39 -8.76
CA ASP A 101 2.81 20.63 -8.60
C ASP A 101 2.47 21.68 -9.69
N ASP A 102 3.16 22.82 -9.66
CA ASP A 102 2.95 23.95 -10.58
C ASP A 102 3.41 23.70 -12.02
N LYS A 103 3.99 22.54 -12.26
CA LYS A 103 4.39 22.05 -13.58
C LYS A 103 3.53 20.88 -14.03
N GLY A 104 2.49 20.53 -13.25
CA GLY A 104 1.62 19.40 -13.53
C GLY A 104 2.25 18.03 -13.26
N SER A 105 3.36 17.94 -12.52
CA SER A 105 3.90 16.63 -12.11
C SER A 105 3.21 16.13 -10.84
N GLU A 106 2.91 14.84 -10.79
CA GLU A 106 2.20 14.18 -9.70
C GLU A 106 3.01 14.24 -8.40
N ARG A 107 2.34 14.64 -7.31
CA ARG A 107 2.88 14.77 -5.95
C ARG A 107 2.23 13.78 -4.97
N GLY A 108 1.60 12.74 -5.50
CA GLY A 108 0.86 11.73 -4.77
C GLY A 108 -0.66 11.84 -4.94
N GLY A 109 -1.40 11.15 -4.08
CA GLY A 109 -2.84 11.02 -4.18
C GLY A 109 -3.44 10.09 -3.13
N PHE A 110 -4.77 9.97 -3.17
CA PHE A 110 -5.56 9.09 -2.31
C PHE A 110 -6.58 8.35 -3.14
N GLY A 111 -6.80 7.06 -2.91
CA GLY A 111 -7.82 6.33 -3.62
C GLY A 111 -7.90 4.86 -3.30
N THR A 112 -8.68 4.14 -4.10
CA THR A 112 -8.79 2.68 -4.06
C THR A 112 -8.16 2.11 -5.33
N ALA A 113 -7.19 1.22 -5.17
CA ALA A 113 -6.57 0.50 -6.25
C ALA A 113 -7.45 -0.67 -6.72
N ASP A 114 -7.60 -0.80 -8.03
CA ASP A 114 -8.34 -1.87 -8.68
C ASP A 114 -7.48 -3.14 -8.75
N ILE A 115 -7.27 -3.76 -7.60
CA ILE A 115 -6.67 -5.08 -7.45
C ILE A 115 -7.70 -6.05 -6.85
N GLU A 116 -7.46 -7.35 -6.92
CA GLU A 116 -8.32 -8.33 -6.26
C GLU A 116 -8.42 -8.04 -4.75
N GLY A 117 -9.65 -7.95 -4.24
CA GLY A 117 -9.95 -7.54 -2.86
C GLY A 117 -9.85 -6.04 -2.57
N GLY A 118 -9.25 -5.24 -3.47
CA GLY A 118 -9.13 -3.79 -3.37
C GLY A 118 -8.12 -3.32 -2.32
N MET A 119 -7.41 -2.22 -2.59
CA MET A 119 -6.47 -1.63 -1.63
C MET A 119 -6.72 -0.14 -1.50
N ALA A 120 -6.94 0.34 -0.28
CA ALA A 120 -6.97 1.77 -0.01
C ALA A 120 -5.55 2.30 0.09
N VAL A 121 -5.25 3.40 -0.61
CA VAL A 121 -3.92 4.01 -0.65
C VAL A 121 -3.99 5.51 -0.42
N LEU A 122 -3.02 6.04 0.31
CA LEU A 122 -2.68 7.46 0.34
C LEU A 122 -1.16 7.55 0.21
N ALA A 123 -0.67 8.25 -0.80
CA ALA A 123 0.75 8.49 -1.00
C ALA A 123 1.02 9.98 -1.19
N LEU A 124 2.13 10.47 -0.67
CA LEU A 124 2.71 11.75 -1.06
C LEU A 124 4.11 11.49 -1.60
N ASP A 125 4.47 12.16 -2.69
CA ASP A 125 5.61 11.73 -3.51
C ASP A 125 6.80 12.70 -3.41
N HIS A 126 7.99 12.12 -3.37
CA HIS A 126 9.20 12.75 -3.92
C HIS A 126 9.01 12.97 -5.43
N PRO A 127 9.86 13.75 -6.11
CA PRO A 127 9.72 14.01 -7.55
C PRO A 127 9.48 12.80 -8.47
N ALA A 128 9.99 11.62 -8.10
CA ALA A 128 9.99 10.42 -8.94
C ALA A 128 9.60 9.11 -8.21
N MET A 129 9.05 9.20 -6.98
CA MET A 129 8.65 8.06 -6.15
C MET A 129 7.86 8.48 -4.90
N ASP A 130 7.12 7.57 -4.27
CA ASP A 130 6.47 7.80 -2.97
C ASP A 130 7.49 8.26 -1.90
N ALA A 131 7.22 9.36 -1.20
CA ALA A 131 7.94 9.79 -0.01
C ALA A 131 7.34 9.17 1.26
N ILE A 132 6.02 9.23 1.38
CA ILE A 132 5.26 8.57 2.45
C ILE A 132 4.07 7.84 1.86
N GLY A 133 3.68 6.72 2.47
CA GLY A 133 2.56 5.91 2.00
C GLY A 133 1.77 5.30 3.13
N TRP A 134 0.44 5.30 3.00
CA TRP A 134 -0.51 4.57 3.82
C TRP A 134 -1.23 3.55 2.94
N ARG A 135 -1.36 2.32 3.42
CA ARG A 135 -1.99 1.23 2.68
C ARG A 135 -2.82 0.36 3.61
N VAL A 136 -3.99 -0.04 3.13
CA VAL A 136 -4.78 -1.14 3.70
C VAL A 136 -4.92 -2.19 2.60
N SER A 137 -4.21 -3.30 2.78
CA SER A 137 -4.09 -4.37 1.79
C SER A 137 -5.26 -5.36 1.90
N PRO A 138 -5.59 -6.10 0.81
CA PRO A 138 -6.66 -7.09 0.80
C PRO A 138 -6.52 -8.22 1.84
N ASP A 139 -5.29 -8.55 2.22
CA ASP A 139 -4.97 -9.56 3.22
C ASP A 139 -5.13 -9.08 4.66
N GLY A 140 -5.49 -7.80 4.85
CA GLY A 140 -5.66 -7.18 6.16
C GLY A 140 -4.42 -6.44 6.67
N GLU A 141 -3.29 -6.46 5.94
CA GLU A 141 -2.12 -5.67 6.34
C GLU A 141 -2.46 -4.18 6.31
N VAL A 142 -2.12 -3.47 7.38
CA VAL A 142 -2.15 -2.00 7.45
C VAL A 142 -0.73 -1.50 7.54
N ARG A 143 -0.33 -0.61 6.63
CA ARG A 143 1.04 -0.10 6.55
C ARG A 143 1.09 1.41 6.46
N PHE A 144 2.01 2.01 7.20
CA PHE A 144 2.57 3.33 6.95
C PHE A 144 4.07 3.21 6.68
N SER A 145 4.58 3.93 5.69
CA SER A 145 6.02 3.95 5.38
C SER A 145 6.54 5.37 5.13
N ILE A 146 7.81 5.58 5.47
CA ILE A 146 8.58 6.77 5.12
C ILE A 146 9.80 6.32 4.34
N ASN A 147 9.90 6.77 3.10
CA ASN A 147 10.95 6.40 2.16
C ASN A 147 12.03 7.49 2.10
N GLN A 148 13.28 7.06 1.89
CA GLN A 148 14.37 8.00 1.62
C GLN A 148 14.09 8.78 0.33
N ALA A 149 14.53 10.04 0.24
CA ALA A 149 14.50 10.75 -1.04
C ALA A 149 15.48 10.09 -2.04
N PRO A 150 15.09 9.86 -3.29
CA PRO A 150 15.99 9.35 -4.30
C PRO A 150 16.98 10.44 -4.72
N PRO A 151 18.23 10.10 -5.06
CA PRO A 151 19.06 11.03 -5.79
C PRO A 151 18.37 11.36 -7.13
N PRO A 152 18.38 12.62 -7.58
CA PRO A 152 17.78 12.97 -8.86
C PRO A 152 18.63 12.38 -10.00
N ILE A 153 18.14 11.31 -10.60
CA ILE A 153 18.75 10.69 -11.78
C ILE A 153 18.03 11.21 -13.02
N ARG A 154 18.79 11.63 -14.02
CA ARG A 154 18.29 12.11 -15.31
C ARG A 154 18.89 11.28 -16.43
N ASP A 155 18.11 11.02 -17.47
CA ASP A 155 18.53 10.19 -18.60
C ASP A 155 18.38 10.94 -19.93
N ALA A 156 19.41 10.85 -20.78
CA ALA A 156 19.42 11.48 -22.10
C ALA A 156 18.33 10.91 -23.03
N ALA A 157 17.99 9.62 -22.91
CA ALA A 157 16.90 8.99 -23.65
C ALA A 157 15.53 9.56 -23.29
N LEU A 158 15.41 10.20 -22.12
CA LEU A 158 14.22 10.91 -21.68
C LEU A 158 14.31 12.42 -21.91
N GLY A 159 15.29 12.91 -22.69
CA GLY A 159 15.52 14.35 -22.88
C GLY A 159 16.03 15.03 -21.60
N ASN A 160 16.89 14.34 -20.84
CA ASN A 160 17.41 14.78 -19.54
C ASN A 160 16.33 15.00 -18.47
N LYS A 161 15.18 14.33 -18.60
CA LYS A 161 14.10 14.31 -17.59
C LYS A 161 14.39 13.32 -16.46
N LEU A 162 13.71 13.50 -15.33
CA LEU A 162 13.84 12.61 -14.18
C LEU A 162 13.48 11.16 -14.54
N VAL A 163 14.31 10.23 -14.10
CA VAL A 163 14.06 8.79 -14.17
C VAL A 163 13.09 8.39 -13.05
N PRO A 164 11.94 7.77 -13.35
CA PRO A 164 11.01 7.29 -12.33
C PRO A 164 11.50 5.99 -11.68
N GLY A 165 10.98 5.67 -10.49
CA GLY A 165 11.15 4.34 -9.91
C GLY A 165 12.57 4.03 -9.43
N VAL A 166 13.40 5.05 -9.21
CA VAL A 166 14.71 4.92 -8.57
C VAL A 166 14.52 4.31 -7.19
N GLN A 167 15.00 3.09 -7.01
CA GLN A 167 14.84 2.36 -5.76
C GLN A 167 15.72 2.98 -4.67
N VAL A 168 15.11 3.24 -3.52
CA VAL A 168 15.77 3.72 -2.30
C VAL A 168 15.12 3.09 -1.09
N PRO A 169 15.86 2.97 0.03
CA PRO A 169 15.36 2.25 1.19
C PRO A 169 14.14 2.94 1.82
N THR A 170 13.21 2.12 2.30
CA THR A 170 12.29 2.54 3.35
C THR A 170 13.13 2.83 4.59
N ARG A 171 12.82 3.89 5.33
CA ARG A 171 13.57 4.31 6.52
C ARG A 171 12.82 3.97 7.80
N ILE A 172 11.51 4.14 7.75
CA ILE A 172 10.59 3.87 8.85
C ILE A 172 9.40 3.13 8.27
N GLN A 173 8.99 2.06 8.93
CA GLN A 173 7.76 1.34 8.63
C GLN A 173 6.96 1.17 9.92
N MET A 174 5.66 1.41 9.86
CA MET A 174 4.70 1.03 10.89
C MET A 174 3.71 0.07 10.24
N VAL A 175 3.49 -1.08 10.84
CA VAL A 175 2.68 -2.14 10.26
C VAL A 175 1.84 -2.84 11.31
N VAL A 176 0.62 -3.22 10.93
CA VAL A 176 -0.08 -4.37 11.50
C VAL A 176 -0.09 -5.40 10.38
N GLY A 177 0.62 -6.51 10.59
CA GLY A 177 0.70 -7.59 9.61
C GLY A 177 -0.67 -8.21 9.35
N ALA A 178 -0.80 -8.94 8.24
CA ALA A 178 -2.01 -9.73 7.96
C ALA A 178 -2.30 -10.77 9.08
N ASP A 179 -1.26 -11.19 9.80
CA ASP A 179 -1.33 -12.04 10.99
C ASP A 179 -1.70 -11.28 12.28
N GLY A 180 -1.89 -9.97 12.20
CA GLY A 180 -2.17 -9.09 13.33
C GLY A 180 -0.94 -8.60 14.08
N THR A 181 0.28 -9.02 13.71
CA THR A 181 1.51 -8.63 14.43
C THR A 181 1.78 -7.13 14.24
N PRO A 182 1.78 -6.32 15.31
CA PRO A 182 2.08 -4.90 15.22
C PRO A 182 3.59 -4.66 15.27
N ALA A 183 4.13 -3.80 14.40
CA ALA A 183 5.53 -3.42 14.45
C ALA A 183 5.80 -1.97 14.02
N ILE A 184 6.82 -1.36 14.63
CA ILE A 184 7.48 -0.15 14.15
C ILE A 184 8.95 -0.49 13.89
N ALA A 185 9.40 -0.36 12.65
CA ALA A 185 10.73 -0.77 12.20
C ALA A 185 11.57 0.43 11.72
N LEU A 186 12.84 0.45 12.10
CA LEU A 186 13.87 1.34 11.56
C LEU A 186 14.82 0.54 10.67
N ASN A 187 14.98 0.98 9.42
CA ASN A 187 15.77 0.26 8.42
C ASN A 187 17.12 0.94 8.16
N ASP A 188 18.12 0.18 7.72
CA ASP A 188 19.42 0.71 7.29
C ASP A 188 19.43 1.13 5.81
N LYS A 189 20.57 1.60 5.31
CA LYS A 189 20.70 2.11 3.93
C LYS A 189 20.49 1.03 2.85
N GLN A 190 20.46 -0.23 3.24
CA GLN A 190 20.18 -1.38 2.39
C GLN A 190 18.76 -1.92 2.61
N ASP A 191 17.89 -1.14 3.24
CA ASP A 191 16.50 -1.47 3.55
C ASP A 191 16.34 -2.67 4.52
N ARG A 192 17.34 -2.90 5.38
CA ARG A 192 17.30 -3.97 6.39
C ARG A 192 16.93 -3.42 7.74
N THR A 193 15.92 -4.02 8.38
CA THR A 193 15.50 -3.66 9.73
C THR A 193 16.64 -3.83 10.73
N ARG A 194 16.87 -2.82 11.57
CA ARG A 194 17.91 -2.78 12.62
C ARG A 194 17.34 -2.69 14.02
N LEU A 195 16.18 -2.08 14.13
CA LEU A 195 15.44 -1.93 15.37
C LEU A 195 13.96 -2.14 15.04
N ARG A 196 13.28 -2.94 15.87
CA ARG A 196 11.86 -3.20 15.76
C ARG A 196 11.20 -3.08 17.14
N LEU A 197 10.20 -2.21 17.26
CA LEU A 197 9.25 -2.23 18.37
C LEU A 197 8.11 -3.16 17.96
N THR A 198 7.79 -4.17 18.78
CA THR A 198 6.79 -5.20 18.44
C THR A 198 6.17 -5.79 19.72
N VAL A 199 5.22 -6.70 19.54
CA VAL A 199 4.72 -7.60 20.58
C VAL A 199 5.27 -9.01 20.30
N THR A 200 5.68 -9.74 21.34
CA THR A 200 6.12 -11.15 21.21
C THR A 200 4.94 -12.08 21.00
N ALA A 201 5.19 -13.34 20.64
CA ALA A 201 4.11 -14.34 20.48
C ALA A 201 3.34 -14.57 21.79
N GLU A 202 3.98 -14.36 22.94
CA GLU A 202 3.40 -14.48 24.28
C GLU A 202 2.62 -13.23 24.72
N GLY A 203 2.60 -12.17 23.89
CA GLY A 203 1.85 -10.94 24.17
C GLY A 203 2.62 -9.84 24.91
N HIS A 204 3.93 -10.01 25.15
CA HIS A 204 4.73 -8.99 25.83
C HIS A 204 5.19 -7.90 24.86
N GLY A 205 5.23 -6.65 25.33
CA GLY A 205 5.90 -5.58 24.59
C GLY A 205 7.40 -5.82 24.46
N ALA A 206 7.95 -5.61 23.26
CA ALA A 206 9.35 -5.90 22.95
C ALA A 206 10.03 -4.82 22.10
N ILE A 207 11.33 -4.64 22.35
CA ILE A 207 12.27 -3.93 21.47
C ILE A 207 13.31 -4.94 21.01
N GLU A 208 13.39 -5.16 19.71
CA GLU A 208 14.32 -6.10 19.10
C GLU A 208 15.40 -5.36 18.31
N PHE A 209 16.65 -5.79 18.49
CA PHE A 209 17.80 -5.34 17.71
C PHE A 209 18.21 -6.43 16.73
N LEU A 210 18.39 -6.07 15.47
CA LEU A 210 18.59 -7.02 14.37
C LEU A 210 19.93 -6.83 13.66
N ASP A 211 20.61 -7.94 13.37
CA ASP A 211 21.88 -7.96 12.65
C ASP A 211 21.73 -7.81 11.13
N ALA A 212 22.85 -7.84 10.41
CA ALA A 212 22.91 -7.61 8.96
C ALA A 212 22.20 -8.66 8.12
N GLN A 213 21.80 -9.77 8.73
CA GLN A 213 21.06 -10.86 8.14
C GLN A 213 19.58 -10.83 8.54
N GLY A 214 19.16 -9.83 9.35
CA GLY A 214 17.80 -9.71 9.85
C GLY A 214 17.50 -10.65 11.04
N ARG A 215 18.54 -11.19 11.69
CA ARG A 215 18.36 -12.04 12.87
C ARG A 215 18.30 -11.15 14.11
N VAL A 216 17.38 -11.45 15.02
CA VAL A 216 17.33 -10.79 16.33
C VAL A 216 18.57 -11.19 17.12
N VAL A 217 19.37 -10.20 17.53
CA VAL A 217 20.57 -10.40 18.36
C VAL A 217 20.35 -9.96 19.81
N HIS A 218 19.31 -9.17 20.05
CA HIS A 218 18.92 -8.77 21.40
C HIS A 218 17.44 -8.40 21.45
N THR A 219 16.78 -8.78 22.53
CA THR A 219 15.39 -8.45 22.82
C THR A 219 15.30 -7.84 24.20
N LEU A 220 14.66 -6.68 24.31
CA LEU A 220 14.22 -6.09 25.57
C LEU A 220 12.72 -6.33 25.70
N ALA A 221 12.33 -7.25 26.59
CA ALA A 221 10.93 -7.57 26.91
C ALA A 221 10.80 -7.74 28.44
N PRO A 222 10.58 -6.64 29.20
CA PRO A 222 10.67 -6.67 30.67
C PRO A 222 9.72 -7.66 31.36
N GLU A 223 8.54 -7.87 30.79
CA GLU A 223 7.52 -8.76 31.36
C GLU A 223 7.78 -10.24 31.09
N ALA A 224 8.61 -10.57 30.08
CA ALA A 224 8.92 -11.96 29.73
C ALA A 224 9.73 -12.69 30.82
N GLY A 225 10.45 -11.95 31.67
CA GLY A 225 11.23 -12.50 32.79
C GLY A 225 10.57 -12.38 34.16
N ALA A 226 9.32 -11.89 34.23
CA ALA A 226 8.59 -11.66 35.48
C ALA A 226 7.70 -12.83 35.93
N GLN A 227 7.83 -14.01 35.31
CA GLN A 227 7.09 -15.23 35.63
C GLN A 227 7.86 -16.17 36.56
#